data_AF-A0A382ND52-F1
#
_entry.id   AF-A0A382ND52-F1
#
_cell.length_a   1.000
_cell.length_b   1.000
_cell.length_c   1.000
_cell.angle_alpha   90.00
_cell.angle_beta   90.00
_cell.angle_gamma   90.00
#
_symmetry.space_group_name_H-M   'P 1'
#
loop_
_entity.id
_entity.type
_entity.pdbx_description
1 polymer ?
#
loop_
_entity_poly.entity_id
_entity_poly.type
_entity_poly.pdbx_seq_one_letter_code
_entity_poly.pdbx_strand_id
1 'polypeptide(L)'
;MKEKLNSKSPSFCLAKWTQVTLHLQNGHTQSCHHPSTHKVPIEELNVNPSALHNTKFKKEKRKEMLNGIRPKECDYCWRVEDAAPEMF
;
A
#
# COMPACT_ATOMS: atom_id res chain seq x y z
N MET A 1 -7.41 11.69 -13.95
CA MET A 1 -6.60 11.25 -12.78
C MET A 1 -5.57 10.21 -13.17
N LYS A 2 -5.91 9.19 -13.99
CA LYS A 2 -5.01 8.14 -14.50
C LYS A 2 -3.66 8.66 -14.98
N GLU A 3 -3.64 9.59 -15.93
CA GLU A 3 -2.39 10.14 -16.50
C GLU A 3 -1.47 10.75 -15.44
N LYS A 4 -2.03 11.47 -14.46
CA LYS A 4 -1.27 12.05 -13.35
C LYS A 4 -0.64 10.97 -12.46
N LEU A 5 -1.37 9.89 -12.17
CA LEU A 5 -0.82 8.75 -11.41
C LEU A 5 0.25 8.00 -12.23
N ASN A 6 -0.03 7.74 -13.51
CA ASN A 6 0.89 7.06 -14.43
C ASN A 6 2.19 7.86 -14.64
N SER A 7 2.13 9.20 -14.62
CA SER A 7 3.33 10.06 -14.66
C SER A 7 4.26 9.86 -13.46
N LYS A 8 3.77 9.29 -12.35
CA LYS A 8 4.58 8.90 -11.19
C LYS A 8 5.07 7.47 -11.34
N SER A 9 4.17 6.55 -11.69
CA SER A 9 4.50 5.18 -12.07
C SER A 9 3.22 4.46 -12.56
N PRO A 10 3.30 3.56 -13.55
CA PRO A 10 2.15 2.76 -14.00
C PRO A 10 1.58 1.82 -12.92
N SER A 11 2.33 1.56 -11.84
CA SER A 11 1.87 0.76 -10.69
C SER A 11 1.55 1.61 -9.45
N PHE A 12 1.48 2.94 -9.59
CA PHE A 12 1.22 3.82 -8.45
C PHE A 12 -0.25 3.74 -8.01
N CYS A 13 -0.47 3.35 -6.74
CA CYS A 13 -1.81 3.25 -6.16
C CYS A 13 -2.08 4.41 -5.18
N LEU A 14 -3.00 5.33 -5.49
CA LEU A 14 -3.28 6.47 -4.61
C LEU A 14 -3.74 6.06 -3.19
N ALA A 15 -4.60 5.03 -3.09
CA ALA A 15 -5.15 4.60 -1.81
C ALA A 15 -4.06 4.21 -0.80
N LYS A 16 -2.99 3.53 -1.25
CA LYS A 16 -1.89 3.09 -0.38
C LYS A 16 -1.05 4.26 0.19
N TRP A 17 -1.23 5.49 -0.31
CA TRP A 17 -0.55 6.70 0.19
C TRP A 17 -1.45 7.59 1.03
N THR A 18 -2.76 7.58 0.79
CA THR A 18 -3.69 8.53 1.42
C THR A 18 -4.53 7.91 2.52
N GLN A 19 -4.59 6.58 2.61
CA GLN A 19 -5.40 5.88 3.60
C GLN A 19 -4.57 5.23 4.70
N VAL A 20 -5.11 5.29 5.92
CA VAL A 20 -4.57 4.64 7.11
C VAL A 20 -5.72 4.02 7.87
N THR A 21 -5.63 2.73 8.19
CA THR A 21 -6.44 2.12 9.23
C THR A 21 -5.54 1.49 10.28
N LEU A 22 -5.87 1.70 11.55
CA LEU A 22 -5.22 1.12 12.72
C LEU A 22 -6.23 0.22 13.43
N HIS A 23 -5.85 -1.03 13.63
CA HIS A 23 -6.62 -2.04 14.36
C HIS A 23 -6.07 -2.13 15.78
N LEU A 24 -6.54 -1.26 16.67
CA LEU A 24 -6.00 -1.11 18.03
C LEU A 24 -6.11 -2.40 18.85
N GLN A 25 -7.22 -3.13 18.69
CA GLN A 25 -7.51 -4.36 19.44
C GLN A 25 -6.50 -5.49 19.21
N ASN A 26 -5.80 -5.49 18.07
CA ASN A 26 -4.86 -6.55 17.71
C ASN A 26 -3.50 -6.02 17.25
N GLY A 27 -3.27 -4.70 17.30
CA GLY A 27 -2.02 -4.05 16.90
C GLY A 27 -1.66 -4.24 15.42
N HIS A 28 -2.66 -4.26 14.53
CA HIS A 28 -2.43 -4.31 13.08
C HIS A 28 -2.71 -2.97 12.40
N THR A 29 -2.22 -2.84 11.18
CA THR A 29 -2.45 -1.67 10.33
C THR A 29 -2.56 -2.06 8.86
N GLN A 30 -3.34 -1.31 8.09
CA GLN A 30 -3.47 -1.46 6.64
C GLN A 30 -3.44 -0.09 5.97
N SER A 31 -2.96 -0.05 4.73
CA SER A 31 -2.88 1.16 3.90
C SER A 31 -4.04 1.28 2.91
N CYS A 32 -4.87 0.24 2.77
CA CYS A 32 -6.14 0.21 2.04
C CYS A 32 -6.90 -1.06 2.48
N HIS A 33 -8.10 -1.30 1.94
CA HIS A 33 -8.99 -2.36 2.42
C HIS A 33 -8.69 -3.77 1.87
N HIS A 34 -8.14 -3.90 0.66
CA HIS A 34 -8.03 -5.20 -0.03
C HIS A 34 -6.85 -6.08 0.41
N PRO A 35 -5.63 -5.54 0.65
CA PRO A 35 -4.54 -6.36 1.17
C PRO A 35 -4.82 -6.81 2.60
N SER A 36 -4.20 -7.92 3.00
CA SER A 36 -4.21 -8.36 4.39
C SER A 36 -3.68 -7.26 5.33
N THR A 37 -4.17 -7.27 6.57
CA THR A 37 -3.65 -6.37 7.60
C THR A 37 -2.24 -6.80 7.99
N HIS A 38 -1.41 -5.83 8.37
CA HIS A 38 -0.02 -6.06 8.76
C HIS A 38 0.16 -5.80 10.25
N LYS A 39 0.77 -6.73 10.98
CA LYS A 39 1.14 -6.52 12.38
C LYS A 39 2.14 -5.36 12.46
N VAL A 40 1.95 -4.45 13.41
CA VAL A 40 2.94 -3.40 13.71
C VAL A 40 4.11 -4.03 14.48
N PRO A 41 5.34 -4.01 13.96
CA PRO A 41 6.51 -4.52 14.70
C PRO A 41 6.85 -3.58 15.85
N ILE A 42 6.87 -4.09 17.08
CA ILE A 42 7.13 -3.27 18.28
C ILE A 42 8.58 -2.80 18.30
N GLU A 43 9.50 -3.62 17.79
CA GLU A 43 10.93 -3.30 17.70
C GLU A 43 11.17 -2.11 16.77
N GLU A 44 10.46 -2.04 15.62
CA GLU A 44 10.54 -0.88 14.73
C GLU A 44 9.88 0.35 15.36
N LEU A 45 8.74 0.16 16.05
CA LEU A 45 8.00 1.24 16.70
C LEU A 45 8.79 1.91 17.84
N ASN A 46 9.55 1.12 18.60
CA ASN A 46 10.35 1.59 19.74
C ASN A 46 11.43 2.61 19.32
N VAL A 47 12.02 2.45 18.14
CA VAL A 47 13.06 3.37 17.62
C VAL A 47 12.49 4.39 16.62
N ASN A 48 11.29 4.16 16.10
CA ASN A 48 10.64 5.03 15.13
C ASN A 48 9.11 5.03 15.32
N PRO A 49 8.53 6.05 15.98
CA PRO A 49 7.09 6.15 16.20
C PRO A 49 6.27 6.13 14.90
N SER A 50 6.83 6.59 13.77
CA SER A 50 6.14 6.56 12.48
C SER A 50 5.87 5.14 11.98
N ALA A 51 6.59 4.12 12.50
CA ALA A 51 6.39 2.72 12.17
C ALA A 51 5.02 2.18 12.60
N LEU A 52 4.26 2.93 13.41
CA LEU A 52 2.85 2.64 13.71
C LEU A 52 2.04 2.40 12.43
N HIS A 53 2.37 3.11 11.36
CA HIS A 53 1.84 2.83 10.02
C HIS A 53 2.93 2.67 8.95
N ASN A 54 4.02 3.42 9.04
CA ASN A 54 5.09 3.45 8.04
C ASN A 54 6.20 2.42 8.32
N THR A 55 5.79 1.17 8.54
CA THR A 55 6.72 0.04 8.73
C THR A 55 7.67 -0.10 7.54
N LYS A 56 8.85 -0.70 7.75
CA LYS A 56 9.82 -0.99 6.70
C LYS A 56 9.17 -1.77 5.56
N PHE A 57 8.37 -2.78 5.89
CA PHE A 57 7.61 -3.56 4.92
C PHE A 57 6.73 -2.67 4.02
N LYS A 58 5.89 -1.81 4.60
CA LYS A 58 4.98 -0.95 3.84
C LYS A 58 5.69 0.10 3.01
N LYS A 59 6.85 0.59 3.47
CA LYS A 59 7.71 1.49 2.70
C LYS A 59 8.30 0.77 1.49
N GLU A 60 8.74 -0.48 1.64
CA GLU A 60 9.27 -1.27 0.51
C GLU A 60 8.20 -1.50 -0.56
N LYS A 61 6.96 -1.80 -0.16
CA LYS A 61 5.85 -2.00 -1.11
C LYS A 61 5.49 -0.73 -1.89
N ARG A 62 5.58 0.43 -1.24
CA ARG A 62 5.44 1.74 -1.91
C ARG A 62 6.63 2.02 -2.83
N LYS A 63 7.84 1.60 -2.47
CA LYS A 63 9.04 1.71 -3.32
C LYS A 63 8.95 0.82 -4.55
N GLU A 64 8.48 -0.42 -4.42
CA GLU A 64 8.15 -1.30 -5.56
C GLU A 64 7.20 -0.60 -6.53
N MET A 65 6.11 -0.04 -6.02
CA MET A 65 5.15 0.71 -6.83
C MET A 65 5.75 1.95 -7.49
N LEU A 66 6.68 2.66 -6.87
CA LEU A 66 7.38 3.79 -7.50
C LEU A 66 8.32 3.32 -8.62
N ASN A 67 8.83 2.10 -8.53
CA ASN A 67 9.72 1.49 -9.54
C ASN A 67 8.95 0.75 -10.67
N GLY A 68 7.64 0.94 -10.78
CA GLY A 68 6.82 0.28 -11.80
C GLY A 68 6.44 -1.17 -11.46
N ILE A 69 6.76 -1.66 -10.26
CA ILE A 69 6.47 -3.03 -9.84
C ILE A 69 5.11 -3.05 -9.13
N ARG A 70 4.21 -3.92 -9.60
CA ARG A 70 2.92 -4.22 -8.98
C ARG A 70 3.12 -5.20 -7.81
N PRO A 71 2.98 -4.79 -6.53
CA PRO A 71 3.18 -5.69 -5.40
C PRO A 71 2.11 -6.78 -5.36
N LYS A 72 2.52 -8.00 -5.03
CA LYS A 72 1.64 -9.19 -4.99
C LYS A 72 0.46 -9.04 -4.02
N GLU A 73 0.63 -8.29 -2.93
CA GLU A 73 -0.46 -8.04 -1.94
C GLU A 73 -1.64 -7.24 -2.53
N CYS A 74 -1.47 -6.59 -3.69
CA CYS A 74 -2.48 -5.78 -4.35
C CYS A 74 -3.15 -6.51 -5.54
N ASP A 75 -2.96 -7.83 -5.66
CA ASP A 75 -3.44 -8.65 -6.78
C ASP A 75 -4.93 -8.46 -7.11
N TYR A 76 -5.79 -8.34 -6.09
CA TYR A 76 -7.21 -8.07 -6.32
C TYR A 76 -7.43 -6.82 -7.19
N CYS A 77 -6.76 -5.70 -6.88
CA CYS A 77 -6.89 -4.47 -7.66
C CYS A 77 -6.33 -4.64 -9.06
N TRP A 78 -5.17 -5.31 -9.20
CA TRP A 78 -4.55 -5.55 -10.51
C TRP A 78 -5.45 -6.36 -11.44
N ARG A 79 -6.09 -7.42 -10.93
CA ARG A 79 -7.04 -8.20 -11.73
C ARG A 79 -8.24 -7.38 -12.16
N VAL A 80 -8.74 -6.48 -11.31
CA VAL A 80 -9.87 -5.60 -11.67
C VAL A 80 -9.45 -4.59 -12.73
N GLU A 81 -8.29 -3.95 -12.58
CA GLU A 81 -7.74 -3.00 -13.56
C GLU A 81 -7.45 -3.67 -14.92
N ASP A 82 -6.86 -4.87 -14.90
CA ASP A 82 -6.49 -5.61 -16.11
C ASP A 82 -7.72 -6.20 -16.85
N ALA A 83 -8.80 -6.51 -16.12
CA ALA A 83 -10.04 -7.03 -16.71
C ALA A 83 -10.89 -5.94 -17.41
N ALA A 84 -10.70 -4.66 -17.06
CA ALA A 84 -11.42 -3.55 -17.67
C ALA A 84 -10.48 -2.36 -18.01
N PRO A 85 -9.57 -2.52 -18.99
CA PRO A 85 -8.54 -1.51 -19.28
C PRO A 85 -9.09 -0.14 -19.71
N GLU A 86 -10.31 -0.11 -20.26
CA GLU A 86 -10.95 1.11 -20.76
C GLU A 86 -11.70 1.90 -19.66
N MET A 87 -11.94 1.30 -18.49
CA MET A 87 -12.63 1.97 -17.37
C MET A 87 -11.68 2.67 -16.39
N PHE A 88 -10.39 2.36 -16.44
CA PHE A 88 -9.36 2.86 -15.52
C PHE A 88 -8.23 3.54 -16.27
#